data_AF-A0A974BRK5-F1
#
_entry.id   AF-A0A974BRK5-F1
#
_cell.length_a   1.000
_cell.length_b   1.000
_cell.length_c   1.000
_cell.angle_alpha   90.00
_cell.angle_beta   90.00
_cell.angle_gamma   90.00
#
_symmetry.space_group_name_H-M   'P 1'
#
loop_
_entity.id
_entity.type
_entity.pdbx_description
1 polymer ?
#
loop_
_entity_poly.entity_id
_entity_poly.type
_entity_poly.pdbx_seq_one_letter_code
_entity_poly.pdbx_strand_id
1 'polypeptide(L)'
;MMQDYVRTGTYQRAILQNHTDFKDKVVLDVGCGSGILSFFAVQAGARKVYAVEASSMAQHAELLVKSNNLTNRIVVIPGKVEEISLAEQVDMIISEPMGYMLFNERMLESYLHAKKFLKPNGNMFPTIGDVHLAPFTDEQLYMEQFTKANFWYQPSFHGVDLSALRGAAVDEYFKQPIVDTFDIRILMAKSVKYTVNFLDAKEADLHRIEIPFSFHMLHSGLVHGLAFWFDVAFIGSIMTVWLSTAPTEPLTHWYQVRCLLQSPLFTKAGDTLTGTALLIANKRQSYDISIVAQVDQTGSKSSNLLDLKNPFFRYTGSTPSPPPGSHYSSPSENMWNTGGAYTMNTGMGMGGMPTAYDLSSVIGGSSGISHSNLIPLANTGIVNHTHSRMGSIMSTGIVQGSAGGQAASNTSSHYPINNQFTMGGPAISMASPMSITTNTMHYGS
;
A
#
# COMPACT_ATOMS: atom_id res chain seq x y z
N MET A 1 10.92 4.76 -5.03
CA MET A 1 10.23 5.32 -6.21
C MET A 1 10.88 4.91 -7.53
N MET A 2 12.09 5.40 -7.91
CA MET A 2 12.66 5.12 -9.24
C MET A 2 12.98 3.64 -9.56
N GLN A 3 13.25 2.80 -8.55
CA GLN A 3 13.47 1.36 -8.73
C GLN A 3 12.18 0.57 -9.01
N ASP A 4 11.01 1.17 -8.79
CA ASP A 4 9.74 0.59 -9.24
C ASP A 4 9.65 0.75 -10.77
N TYR A 5 9.99 -0.34 -11.46
CA TYR A 5 10.04 -0.37 -12.93
C TYR A 5 8.65 -0.27 -13.57
N VAL A 6 7.64 -0.87 -12.93
CA VAL A 6 6.25 -0.79 -13.41
C VAL A 6 5.82 0.67 -13.42
N ARG A 7 6.07 1.39 -12.33
CA ARG A 7 5.83 2.83 -12.26
C ARG A 7 6.64 3.59 -13.30
N THR A 8 7.97 3.59 -13.17
CA THR A 8 8.84 4.50 -13.93
C THR A 8 8.77 4.22 -15.43
N GLY A 9 8.74 2.94 -15.82
CA GLY A 9 8.62 2.53 -17.20
C GLY A 9 7.26 2.87 -17.82
N THR A 10 6.17 2.81 -17.06
CA THR A 10 4.83 3.17 -17.58
C THR A 10 4.71 4.66 -17.83
N TYR A 11 5.22 5.50 -16.93
CA TYR A 11 5.33 6.95 -17.16
C TYR A 11 6.15 7.27 -18.42
N GLN A 12 7.33 6.66 -18.56
CA GLN A 12 8.16 6.86 -19.74
C GLN A 12 7.42 6.47 -21.02
N ARG A 13 6.76 5.30 -21.05
CA ARG A 13 5.97 4.85 -22.21
C ARG A 13 4.83 5.80 -22.51
N ALA A 14 4.05 6.21 -21.50
CA ALA A 14 2.93 7.13 -21.68
C ALA A 14 3.38 8.44 -22.33
N ILE A 15 4.50 9.00 -21.87
CA ILE A 15 5.08 10.25 -22.39
C ILE A 15 5.64 10.07 -23.81
N LEU A 16 6.46 9.04 -24.04
CA LEU A 16 7.13 8.83 -25.34
C LEU A 16 6.16 8.36 -26.43
N GLN A 17 5.17 7.52 -26.11
CA GLN A 17 4.17 7.05 -27.08
C GLN A 17 3.18 8.16 -27.46
N ASN A 18 2.97 9.14 -26.59
CA ASN A 18 2.18 10.34 -26.87
C ASN A 18 3.06 11.55 -27.17
N HIS A 19 4.21 11.36 -27.82
CA HIS A 19 5.19 12.43 -28.05
C HIS A 19 4.62 13.68 -28.74
N THR A 20 3.52 13.58 -29.51
CA THR A 20 2.85 14.76 -30.12
C THR A 20 2.28 15.73 -29.09
N ASP A 21 1.97 15.25 -27.88
CA ASP A 21 1.50 16.07 -26.77
C ASP A 21 2.63 16.80 -26.04
N PHE A 22 3.88 16.43 -26.33
CA PHE A 22 5.08 17.01 -25.72
C PHE A 22 5.95 17.78 -26.73
N LYS A 23 6.01 17.35 -27.98
CA LYS A 23 6.91 17.94 -28.99
C LYS A 23 6.62 19.44 -29.17
N ASP A 24 7.66 20.24 -28.99
CA ASP A 24 7.64 21.70 -29.08
C ASP A 24 6.70 22.39 -28.06
N LYS A 25 6.24 21.66 -27.03
CA LYS A 25 5.35 22.15 -25.97
C LYS A 25 6.09 22.62 -24.72
N VAL A 26 5.39 23.41 -23.91
CA VAL A 26 5.83 23.81 -22.57
C VAL A 26 5.17 22.90 -21.54
N VAL A 27 5.97 22.31 -20.65
CA VAL A 27 5.52 21.33 -19.67
C VAL A 27 5.79 21.83 -18.25
N LEU A 28 4.88 21.54 -17.32
CA LEU A 28 5.08 21.70 -15.88
C LEU A 28 5.16 20.32 -15.23
N ASP A 29 6.25 20.04 -14.52
CA ASP A 29 6.43 18.84 -13.70
C ASP A 29 6.26 19.22 -12.22
N VAL A 30 5.16 18.77 -11.61
CA VAL A 30 4.76 19.15 -10.24
C VAL A 30 5.26 18.11 -9.24
N GLY A 31 6.10 18.54 -8.30
CA GLY A 31 6.77 17.63 -7.37
C GLY A 31 7.77 16.74 -8.10
N CYS A 32 8.67 17.38 -8.87
CA CYS A 32 9.51 16.67 -9.82
C CYS A 32 10.50 15.70 -9.15
N GLY A 33 10.76 15.83 -7.84
CA GLY A 33 11.72 15.03 -7.11
C GLY A 33 13.10 15.12 -7.75
N SER A 34 13.60 14.00 -8.28
CA SER A 34 14.87 13.96 -9.02
C SER A 34 14.80 14.56 -10.43
N GLY A 35 13.61 14.91 -10.92
CA GLY A 35 13.36 15.43 -12.26
C GLY A 35 13.13 14.35 -13.33
N ILE A 36 13.00 13.07 -12.97
CA ILE A 36 12.93 11.95 -13.92
C ILE A 36 11.85 12.13 -15.00
N LEU A 37 10.66 12.63 -14.63
CA LEU A 37 9.57 12.87 -15.57
C LEU A 37 9.87 14.05 -16.52
N SER A 38 10.51 15.10 -16.01
CA SER A 38 11.05 16.19 -16.84
C SER A 38 12.03 15.70 -17.91
N PHE A 39 12.90 14.74 -17.59
CA PHE A 39 13.78 14.13 -18.60
C PHE A 39 13.00 13.37 -19.67
N PHE A 40 11.95 12.64 -19.31
CA PHE A 40 11.08 11.96 -20.28
C PHE A 40 10.35 12.95 -21.18
N ALA A 41 9.85 14.05 -20.63
CA ALA A 41 9.22 15.11 -21.42
C ALA A 41 10.19 15.72 -22.45
N VAL A 42 11.45 15.95 -22.05
CA VAL A 42 12.50 16.41 -22.97
C VAL A 42 12.82 15.37 -24.05
N GLN A 43 12.89 14.08 -23.70
CA GLN A 43 13.05 12.98 -24.65
C GLN A 43 11.92 12.93 -25.68
N ALA A 44 10.67 13.21 -25.26
CA ALA A 44 9.51 13.33 -26.14
C ALA A 44 9.49 14.63 -26.98
N GLY A 45 10.44 15.54 -26.78
CA GLY A 45 10.59 16.75 -27.59
C GLY A 45 10.05 18.03 -26.95
N ALA A 46 9.78 18.08 -25.64
CA ALA A 46 9.32 19.29 -24.94
C ALA A 46 10.24 20.50 -25.13
N ARG A 47 9.73 21.60 -25.70
CA ARG A 47 10.50 22.83 -25.90
C ARG A 47 11.11 23.33 -24.59
N LYS A 48 10.31 23.29 -23.52
CA LYS A 48 10.69 23.75 -22.18
C LYS A 48 9.93 22.97 -21.11
N VAL A 49 10.59 22.67 -20.00
CA VAL A 49 9.99 22.05 -18.82
C VAL A 49 10.30 22.90 -17.58
N TYR A 50 9.27 23.29 -16.85
CA TYR A 50 9.39 23.85 -15.51
C TYR A 50 9.25 22.70 -14.50
N ALA A 51 10.32 22.41 -13.77
CA ALA A 51 10.36 21.30 -12.82
C ALA A 51 10.28 21.86 -11.39
N VAL A 52 9.10 21.80 -10.78
CA VAL A 52 8.83 22.39 -9.46
C VAL A 52 9.02 21.33 -8.37
N GLU A 53 9.83 21.64 -7.37
CA GLU A 53 10.09 20.72 -6.24
C GLU A 53 10.25 21.51 -4.93
N ALA A 54 9.48 21.13 -3.91
CA ALA A 54 9.44 21.87 -2.65
C ALA A 54 10.56 21.46 -1.67
N SER A 55 11.07 20.23 -1.77
CA SER A 55 12.12 19.71 -0.91
C SER A 55 13.53 20.08 -1.40
N SER A 56 14.54 19.73 -0.60
CA SER A 56 15.95 19.87 -0.97
C SER A 56 16.34 19.04 -2.20
N MET A 57 15.50 18.09 -2.65
CA MET A 57 15.73 17.30 -3.86
C MET A 57 15.83 18.18 -5.11
N ALA A 58 15.27 19.39 -5.11
CA ALA A 58 15.44 20.37 -6.18
C ALA A 58 16.92 20.63 -6.52
N GLN A 59 17.82 20.62 -5.51
CA GLN A 59 19.26 20.81 -5.73
C GLN A 59 19.88 19.64 -6.51
N HIS A 60 19.40 18.42 -6.25
CA HIS A 60 19.84 17.22 -6.96
C HIS A 60 19.25 17.14 -8.36
N ALA A 61 18.00 17.56 -8.55
CA ALA A 61 17.40 17.69 -9.88
C ALA A 61 18.21 18.68 -10.74
N GLU A 62 18.58 19.84 -10.19
CA GLU A 62 19.41 20.84 -10.88
C GLU A 62 20.80 20.27 -11.26
N LEU A 63 21.41 19.48 -10.38
CA LEU A 63 22.67 18.78 -10.68
C LEU A 63 22.51 17.78 -11.84
N LEU A 64 21.42 17.01 -11.85
CA LEU A 64 21.11 16.08 -12.95
C LEU A 64 20.85 16.83 -14.26
N VAL A 65 20.13 17.95 -14.23
CA VAL A 65 19.88 18.78 -15.43
C VAL A 65 21.18 19.30 -16.03
N LYS A 66 22.11 19.79 -15.18
CA LYS A 66 23.44 20.24 -15.61
C LYS A 66 24.29 19.12 -16.20
N SER A 67 24.40 18.00 -15.50
CA SER A 67 25.21 16.86 -15.95
C SER A 67 24.70 16.22 -17.25
N ASN A 68 23.41 16.35 -17.55
CA ASN A 68 22.80 15.87 -18.79
C ASN A 68 22.74 16.93 -19.90
N ASN A 69 23.33 18.12 -19.71
CA ASN A 69 23.38 19.22 -20.68
C ASN A 69 21.98 19.71 -21.13
N LEU A 70 21.02 19.78 -20.20
CA LEU A 70 19.64 20.16 -20.47
C LEU A 70 19.21 21.49 -19.82
N THR A 71 20.16 22.30 -19.38
CA THR A 71 19.91 23.60 -18.71
C THR A 71 19.13 24.60 -19.57
N ASN A 72 19.16 24.46 -20.89
CA ASN A 72 18.39 25.28 -21.82
C ASN A 72 16.94 24.81 -22.00
N ARG A 73 16.59 23.60 -21.54
CA ARG A 73 15.26 22.99 -21.71
C ARG A 73 14.54 22.73 -20.39
N ILE A 74 15.24 22.39 -19.31
CA ILE A 74 14.66 22.13 -17.99
C ILE A 74 15.07 23.27 -17.05
N VAL A 75 14.09 23.92 -16.43
CA VAL A 75 14.28 24.94 -15.41
C VAL A 75 13.75 24.39 -14.10
N VAL A 76 14.64 24.11 -13.15
CA VAL A 76 14.25 23.67 -11.81
C VAL A 76 13.85 24.88 -10.97
N ILE A 77 12.66 24.81 -10.35
CA ILE A 77 12.12 25.87 -9.52
C ILE A 77 11.91 25.31 -8.10
N PRO A 78 12.78 25.65 -7.13
CA PRO A 78 12.60 25.24 -5.75
C PRO A 78 11.41 25.98 -5.13
N GLY A 79 10.46 25.25 -4.58
CA GLY A 79 9.28 25.81 -3.89
C GLY A 79 8.01 24.98 -4.07
N LYS A 80 6.97 25.39 -3.37
CA LYS A 80 5.64 24.79 -3.50
C LYS A 80 4.92 25.35 -4.73
N VAL A 81 4.20 24.51 -5.47
CA VAL A 81 3.48 24.93 -6.70
C VAL A 81 2.43 26.01 -6.42
N GLU A 82 1.94 26.06 -5.18
CA GLU A 82 1.01 27.05 -4.66
C GLU A 82 1.62 28.44 -4.60
N GLU A 83 2.92 28.54 -4.30
CA GLU A 83 3.64 29.76 -3.92
C GLU A 83 4.52 30.32 -5.05
N ILE A 84 4.85 29.50 -6.07
CA ILE A 84 5.70 29.90 -7.20
C ILE A 84 4.93 30.66 -8.29
N SER A 85 5.69 31.36 -9.15
CA SER A 85 5.21 32.00 -10.38
C SER A 85 5.92 31.44 -11.60
N LEU A 86 5.19 31.22 -12.70
CA LEU A 86 5.76 30.83 -13.99
C LEU A 86 5.72 31.99 -14.98
N ALA A 87 6.69 32.02 -15.90
CA ALA A 87 6.80 33.09 -16.90
C ALA A 87 5.79 32.98 -18.05
N GLU A 88 5.23 31.78 -18.28
CA GLU A 88 4.25 31.51 -19.33
C GLU A 88 3.33 30.36 -18.91
N GLN A 89 2.11 30.29 -19.47
CA GLN A 89 1.22 29.14 -19.30
C GLN A 89 1.79 27.89 -20.00
N VAL A 90 1.48 26.72 -19.48
CA VAL A 90 1.96 25.42 -19.98
C VAL A 90 0.90 24.69 -20.82
N ASP A 91 1.36 23.87 -21.75
CA ASP A 91 0.50 23.01 -22.58
C ASP A 91 0.17 21.69 -21.88
N MET A 92 1.05 21.23 -20.99
CA MET A 92 0.88 19.97 -20.27
C MET A 92 1.39 20.05 -18.83
N ILE A 93 0.64 19.44 -17.90
CA ILE A 93 1.10 19.21 -16.53
C ILE A 93 1.35 17.71 -16.37
N ILE A 94 2.55 17.35 -15.92
CA ILE A 94 2.91 15.99 -15.53
C ILE A 94 3.17 15.94 -14.02
N SER A 95 2.81 14.84 -13.38
CA SER A 95 3.15 14.59 -11.98
C SER A 95 3.00 13.11 -11.66
N GLU A 96 3.56 12.72 -10.52
CA GLU A 96 3.23 11.48 -9.83
C GLU A 96 2.69 11.85 -8.44
N PRO A 97 1.38 12.15 -8.32
CA PRO A 97 0.76 12.59 -7.07
C PRO A 97 0.04 11.47 -6.31
N MET A 98 0.24 10.20 -6.68
CA MET A 98 -0.58 9.10 -6.16
C MET A 98 -0.02 8.54 -4.84
N GLY A 99 -0.83 8.57 -3.79
CA GLY A 99 -0.54 7.88 -2.54
C GLY A 99 -1.26 6.53 -2.40
N TYR A 100 -1.21 5.93 -1.22
CA TYR A 100 -2.10 4.83 -0.85
C TYR A 100 -3.57 5.19 -1.07
N MET A 101 -4.35 4.24 -1.59
CA MET A 101 -5.74 4.47 -2.00
C MET A 101 -5.92 5.67 -2.94
N LEU A 102 -4.93 5.95 -3.80
CA LEU A 102 -4.81 7.12 -4.68
C LEU A 102 -4.62 8.47 -3.95
N PHE A 103 -5.35 8.71 -2.86
CA PHE A 103 -5.51 10.04 -2.26
C PHE A 103 -4.54 10.36 -1.13
N ASN A 104 -3.90 9.37 -0.48
CA ASN A 104 -3.01 9.63 0.65
C ASN A 104 -1.91 10.64 0.29
N GLU A 105 -1.35 11.34 1.29
CA GLU A 105 -0.39 12.45 1.13
C GLU A 105 -1.00 13.75 0.60
N ARG A 106 -2.24 13.71 0.09
CA ARG A 106 -2.98 14.89 -0.43
C ARG A 106 -2.25 15.64 -1.54
N MET A 107 -1.30 14.99 -2.22
CA MET A 107 -0.52 15.61 -3.31
C MET A 107 -1.38 15.90 -4.55
N LEU A 108 -2.51 15.21 -4.72
CA LEU A 108 -3.50 15.52 -5.75
C LEU A 108 -4.07 16.95 -5.65
N GLU A 109 -4.13 17.53 -4.45
CA GLU A 109 -4.55 18.94 -4.28
C GLU A 109 -3.58 19.90 -4.97
N SER A 110 -2.27 19.74 -4.73
CA SER A 110 -1.22 20.49 -5.42
C SER A 110 -1.23 20.26 -6.93
N TYR A 111 -1.54 19.03 -7.37
CA TYR A 111 -1.66 18.70 -8.78
C TYR A 111 -2.83 19.43 -9.45
N LEU A 112 -4.01 19.47 -8.80
CA LEU A 112 -5.17 20.21 -9.29
C LEU A 112 -4.94 21.74 -9.23
N HIS A 113 -4.27 22.24 -8.19
CA HIS A 113 -3.94 23.67 -8.06
C HIS A 113 -3.01 24.15 -9.18
N ALA A 114 -2.10 23.30 -9.64
CA ALA A 114 -1.20 23.60 -10.75
C ALA A 114 -1.95 23.93 -12.06
N LYS A 115 -3.23 23.55 -12.21
CA LYS A 115 -4.06 23.93 -13.36
C LYS A 115 -4.20 25.43 -13.57
N LYS A 116 -3.92 26.26 -12.56
CA LYS A 116 -3.83 27.73 -12.75
C LYS A 116 -2.81 28.12 -13.83
N PHE A 117 -1.79 27.29 -14.06
CA PHE A 117 -0.78 27.46 -15.09
C PHE A 117 -1.11 26.78 -16.43
N LEU A 118 -2.15 25.95 -16.48
CA LEU A 118 -2.53 25.21 -17.68
C LEU A 118 -3.25 26.11 -18.68
N LYS A 119 -2.96 25.97 -19.97
CA LYS A 119 -3.75 26.60 -21.03
C LYS A 119 -5.16 25.97 -21.10
N PRO A 120 -6.18 26.68 -21.63
CA PRO A 120 -7.55 26.14 -21.74
C PRO A 120 -7.67 24.79 -22.48
N ASN A 121 -6.78 24.52 -23.45
CA ASN A 121 -6.72 23.25 -24.19
C ASN A 121 -5.50 22.41 -23.78
N GLY A 122 -4.92 22.68 -22.61
CA GLY A 122 -3.83 21.91 -22.09
C GLY A 122 -4.31 20.57 -21.52
N ASN A 123 -3.39 19.63 -21.35
CA ASN A 123 -3.69 18.29 -20.86
C ASN A 123 -2.89 17.94 -19.59
N MET A 124 -3.29 16.88 -18.90
CA MET A 124 -2.75 16.45 -17.61
C MET A 124 -2.39 14.97 -17.66
N PHE A 125 -1.17 14.63 -17.27
CA PHE A 125 -0.68 13.25 -17.14
C PHE A 125 -0.29 12.96 -15.68
N PRO A 126 -1.01 12.07 -14.96
CA PRO A 126 -2.21 11.33 -15.39
C PRO A 126 -3.44 12.21 -15.60
N THR A 127 -4.39 11.75 -16.41
CA THR A 127 -5.61 12.50 -16.79
C THR A 127 -6.79 12.14 -15.90
N ILE A 128 -6.94 10.85 -15.59
CA ILE A 128 -7.98 10.33 -14.68
C ILE A 128 -7.35 9.35 -13.69
N GLY A 129 -7.99 9.23 -12.52
CA GLY A 129 -7.69 8.20 -11.54
C GLY A 129 -8.96 7.44 -11.15
N ASP A 130 -8.90 6.12 -11.27
CA ASP A 130 -9.97 5.18 -10.92
C ASP A 130 -9.61 4.49 -9.60
N VAL A 131 -10.41 4.71 -8.56
CA VAL A 131 -10.32 3.93 -7.31
C VAL A 131 -11.31 2.79 -7.38
N HIS A 132 -10.81 1.59 -7.13
CA HIS A 132 -11.60 0.38 -7.05
C HIS A 132 -11.75 -0.06 -5.60
N LEU A 133 -12.93 -0.56 -5.26
CA LEU A 133 -13.20 -1.19 -3.98
C LEU A 133 -13.98 -2.49 -4.16
N ALA A 134 -13.65 -3.52 -3.38
CA ALA A 134 -14.34 -4.81 -3.40
C ALA A 134 -14.39 -5.44 -2.00
N PRO A 135 -15.48 -6.14 -1.62
CA PRO A 135 -15.55 -6.87 -0.37
C PRO A 135 -14.64 -8.09 -0.41
N PHE A 136 -13.97 -8.39 0.72
CA PHE A 136 -13.09 -9.54 0.83
C PHE A 136 -13.38 -10.39 2.07
N THR A 137 -12.92 -11.64 2.02
CA THR A 137 -12.87 -12.55 3.18
C THR A 137 -11.44 -12.94 3.53
N ASP A 138 -10.99 -12.63 4.75
CA ASP A 138 -9.68 -13.04 5.27
C ASP A 138 -9.75 -13.15 6.80
N GLU A 139 -10.13 -14.34 7.25
CA GLU A 139 -10.26 -14.68 8.68
C GLU A 139 -8.92 -14.53 9.41
N GLN A 140 -7.81 -14.91 8.75
CA GLN A 140 -6.49 -14.86 9.36
C GLN A 140 -6.08 -13.41 9.66
N LEU A 141 -6.29 -12.50 8.71
CA LEU A 141 -6.01 -11.08 8.91
C LEU A 141 -6.88 -10.49 10.03
N TYR A 142 -8.17 -10.84 10.06
CA TYR A 142 -9.11 -10.37 11.08
C TYR A 142 -8.70 -10.84 12.49
N MET A 143 -8.39 -12.13 12.65
CA MET A 143 -7.96 -12.73 13.92
C MET A 143 -6.57 -12.26 14.38
N GLU A 144 -5.69 -11.84 13.45
CA GLU A 144 -4.41 -11.24 13.77
C GLU A 144 -4.58 -9.97 14.63
N GLN A 145 -5.61 -9.15 14.36
CA GLN A 145 -5.86 -7.92 15.13
C GLN A 145 -6.25 -8.24 16.58
N PHE A 146 -7.13 -9.24 16.78
CA PHE A 146 -7.46 -9.72 18.12
C PHE A 146 -6.27 -10.34 18.83
N THR A 147 -5.43 -11.08 18.11
CA THR A 147 -4.22 -11.69 18.69
C THR A 147 -3.26 -10.62 19.21
N LYS A 148 -3.04 -9.54 18.45
CA LYS A 148 -2.26 -8.37 18.90
C LYS A 148 -2.90 -7.68 20.10
N ALA A 149 -4.21 -7.43 20.05
CA ALA A 149 -4.94 -6.79 21.15
C ALA A 149 -4.96 -7.62 22.43
N ASN A 150 -4.95 -8.96 22.32
CA ASN A 150 -4.95 -9.86 23.47
C ASN A 150 -3.65 -9.79 24.29
N PHE A 151 -2.58 -9.16 23.79
CA PHE A 151 -1.44 -8.77 24.63
C PHE A 151 -1.89 -7.95 25.85
N TRP A 152 -2.85 -7.04 25.67
CA TRP A 152 -3.39 -6.20 26.73
C TRP A 152 -4.34 -6.97 27.65
N TYR A 153 -4.79 -8.16 27.27
CA TYR A 153 -5.68 -8.97 28.09
C TYR A 153 -4.92 -9.85 29.10
N GLN A 154 -3.98 -9.22 29.82
CA GLN A 154 -3.14 -9.87 30.82
C GLN A 154 -3.46 -9.28 32.20
N PRO A 155 -3.94 -10.10 33.15
CA PRO A 155 -4.28 -9.62 34.50
C PRO A 155 -3.06 -9.37 35.39
N SER A 156 -1.85 -9.73 34.95
CA SER A 156 -0.62 -9.56 35.74
C SER A 156 0.63 -9.43 34.85
N PHE A 157 0.65 -8.45 33.95
CA PHE A 157 1.85 -8.09 33.21
C PHE A 157 2.83 -7.37 34.14
N HIS A 158 3.90 -8.06 34.56
CA HIS A 158 4.83 -7.57 35.58
C HIS A 158 4.13 -7.06 36.87
N GLY A 159 3.04 -7.73 37.28
CA GLY A 159 2.27 -7.37 38.47
C GLY A 159 1.18 -6.30 38.25
N VAL A 160 0.95 -5.86 37.01
CA VAL A 160 -0.07 -4.86 36.64
C VAL A 160 -1.14 -5.50 35.76
N ASP A 161 -2.42 -5.23 36.04
CA ASP A 161 -3.54 -5.63 35.18
C ASP A 161 -3.70 -4.65 34.02
N LEU A 162 -3.51 -5.13 32.79
CA LEU A 162 -3.65 -4.34 31.56
C LEU A 162 -5.04 -4.49 30.91
N SER A 163 -5.88 -5.41 31.39
CA SER A 163 -7.09 -5.89 30.70
C SER A 163 -8.11 -4.79 30.40
N ALA A 164 -8.14 -3.74 31.21
CA ALA A 164 -8.97 -2.56 31.00
C ALA A 164 -8.70 -1.84 29.66
N LEU A 165 -7.49 -1.97 29.09
CA LEU A 165 -7.11 -1.35 27.82
C LEU A 165 -7.33 -2.24 26.59
N ARG A 166 -7.78 -3.50 26.75
CA ARG A 166 -7.99 -4.42 25.63
C ARG A 166 -8.95 -3.84 24.58
N GLY A 167 -10.07 -3.25 25.01
CA GLY A 167 -11.06 -2.67 24.10
C GLY A 167 -10.47 -1.54 23.25
N ALA A 168 -9.77 -0.60 23.90
CA ALA A 168 -9.07 0.49 23.22
C ALA A 168 -7.99 -0.02 22.25
N ALA A 169 -7.27 -1.09 22.61
CA ALA A 169 -6.29 -1.71 21.73
C ALA A 169 -6.94 -2.34 20.49
N VAL A 170 -8.06 -3.05 20.65
CA VAL A 170 -8.84 -3.57 19.50
C VAL A 170 -9.24 -2.41 18.58
N ASP A 171 -9.85 -1.36 19.12
CA ASP A 171 -10.27 -0.19 18.33
C ASP A 171 -9.09 0.44 17.58
N GLU A 172 -7.92 0.55 18.21
CA GLU A 172 -6.72 1.13 17.61
C GLU A 172 -6.19 0.25 16.46
N TYR A 173 -6.12 -1.08 16.62
CA TYR A 173 -5.67 -1.97 15.55
C TYR A 173 -6.64 -1.98 14.37
N PHE A 174 -7.96 -1.96 14.63
CA PHE A 174 -8.97 -1.93 13.57
C PHE A 174 -9.04 -0.58 12.83
N LYS A 175 -8.52 0.51 13.41
CA LYS A 175 -8.38 1.82 12.74
C LYS A 175 -7.26 1.86 11.72
N GLN A 176 -6.35 0.89 11.69
CA GLN A 176 -5.21 0.89 10.76
C GLN A 176 -5.61 0.26 9.42
N PRO A 177 -5.54 1.00 8.30
CA PRO A 177 -5.60 0.37 6.98
C PRO A 177 -4.38 -0.55 6.79
N ILE A 178 -4.62 -1.73 6.25
CA ILE A 178 -3.56 -2.74 6.04
C ILE A 178 -2.99 -2.57 4.64
N VAL A 179 -1.70 -2.29 4.54
CA VAL A 179 -0.98 -2.18 3.27
C VAL A 179 -0.23 -3.49 3.02
N ASP A 180 -0.75 -4.28 2.08
CA ASP A 180 -0.15 -5.52 1.59
C ASP A 180 -0.77 -5.94 0.25
N THR A 181 -0.40 -7.12 -0.23
CA THR A 181 -1.02 -7.74 -1.40
C THR A 181 -1.72 -9.03 -1.00
N PHE A 182 -2.65 -9.49 -1.83
CA PHE A 182 -3.49 -10.63 -1.53
C PHE A 182 -3.87 -11.39 -2.80
N ASP A 183 -4.25 -12.65 -2.63
CA ASP A 183 -4.77 -13.47 -3.73
C ASP A 183 -6.19 -13.01 -4.11
N ILE A 184 -6.43 -12.77 -5.39
CA ILE A 184 -7.72 -12.26 -5.89
C ILE A 184 -8.94 -13.13 -5.53
N ARG A 185 -8.73 -14.42 -5.21
CA ARG A 185 -9.81 -15.34 -4.83
C ARG A 185 -10.47 -14.98 -3.50
N ILE A 186 -9.86 -14.12 -2.68
CA ILE A 186 -10.49 -13.62 -1.45
C ILE A 186 -11.60 -12.60 -1.73
N LEU A 187 -11.66 -12.03 -2.94
CA LEU A 187 -12.68 -11.07 -3.32
C LEU A 187 -14.03 -11.75 -3.51
N MET A 188 -15.05 -11.22 -2.85
CA MET A 188 -16.39 -11.83 -2.79
C MET A 188 -17.37 -11.26 -3.81
N ALA A 189 -17.05 -10.14 -4.46
CA ALA A 189 -17.85 -9.50 -5.48
C ALA A 189 -16.99 -8.75 -6.51
N LYS A 190 -17.61 -8.34 -7.62
CA LYS A 190 -16.97 -7.43 -8.58
C LYS A 190 -16.67 -6.10 -7.92
N SER A 191 -15.57 -5.45 -8.30
CA SER A 191 -15.22 -4.14 -7.75
C SER A 191 -16.19 -3.05 -8.22
N VAL A 192 -16.52 -2.12 -7.34
CA VAL A 192 -17.12 -0.83 -7.70
C VAL A 192 -15.98 0.14 -8.02
N LYS A 193 -16.22 1.03 -8.98
CA LYS A 193 -15.25 2.01 -9.47
C LYS A 193 -15.71 3.43 -9.18
N TYR A 194 -14.79 4.26 -8.70
CA TYR A 194 -14.98 5.70 -8.53
C TYR A 194 -13.89 6.46 -9.29
N THR A 195 -14.29 7.31 -10.23
CA THR A 195 -13.37 8.01 -11.13
C THR A 195 -13.25 9.48 -10.76
N VAL A 196 -12.03 9.97 -10.65
CA VAL A 196 -11.70 11.40 -10.60
C VAL A 196 -11.09 11.81 -11.93
N ASN A 197 -11.74 12.73 -12.64
CA ASN A 197 -11.15 13.38 -13.80
C ASN A 197 -10.35 14.61 -13.37
N PHE A 198 -9.02 14.54 -13.46
CA PHE A 198 -8.15 15.61 -12.97
C PHE A 198 -8.27 16.89 -13.81
N LEU A 199 -8.69 16.79 -15.08
CA LEU A 199 -8.96 17.97 -15.92
C LEU A 199 -10.13 18.80 -15.37
N ASP A 200 -11.18 18.14 -14.88
CA ASP A 200 -12.42 18.79 -14.44
C ASP A 200 -12.45 19.08 -12.93
N ALA A 201 -11.86 18.19 -12.12
CA ALA A 201 -11.93 18.24 -10.66
C ALA A 201 -11.27 19.49 -10.08
N LYS A 202 -11.82 20.01 -8.99
CA LYS A 202 -11.26 21.12 -8.22
C LYS A 202 -10.60 20.59 -6.95
N GLU A 203 -9.68 21.35 -6.40
CA GLU A 203 -9.01 21.03 -5.12
C GLU A 203 -10.03 20.71 -4.01
N ALA A 204 -11.08 21.54 -3.89
CA ALA A 204 -12.12 21.37 -2.90
C ALA A 204 -12.92 20.06 -3.05
N ASP A 205 -12.98 19.47 -4.25
CA ASP A 205 -13.67 18.19 -4.49
C ASP A 205 -12.96 17.03 -3.78
N LEU A 206 -11.64 17.18 -3.51
CA LEU A 206 -10.84 16.18 -2.81
C LEU A 206 -10.91 16.27 -1.29
N HIS A 207 -11.53 17.32 -0.72
CA HIS A 207 -11.64 17.47 0.74
C HIS A 207 -12.64 16.50 1.36
N ARG A 208 -13.68 16.12 0.62
CA ARG A 208 -14.71 15.18 1.05
C ARG A 208 -15.13 14.31 -0.14
N ILE A 209 -14.62 13.08 -0.17
CA ILE A 209 -14.85 12.14 -1.27
C ILE A 209 -15.83 11.07 -0.77
N GLU A 210 -16.99 11.00 -1.40
CA GLU A 210 -18.04 10.04 -1.05
C GLU A 210 -18.18 9.00 -2.16
N ILE A 211 -17.92 7.74 -1.82
CA ILE A 211 -17.97 6.61 -2.74
C ILE A 211 -19.10 5.67 -2.31
N PRO A 212 -20.32 5.83 -2.86
CA PRO A 212 -21.38 4.85 -2.65
C PRO A 212 -21.03 3.56 -3.38
N PHE A 213 -21.40 2.43 -2.78
CA PHE A 213 -21.20 1.12 -3.38
C PHE A 213 -22.42 0.23 -3.22
N SER A 214 -22.59 -0.66 -4.20
CA SER A 214 -23.55 -1.76 -4.19
C SER A 214 -22.90 -2.97 -4.84
N PHE A 215 -22.63 -3.99 -4.04
CA PHE A 215 -21.98 -5.21 -4.47
C PHE A 215 -22.99 -6.33 -4.57
N HIS A 216 -23.05 -6.98 -5.74
CA HIS A 216 -23.73 -8.26 -5.89
C HIS A 216 -22.77 -9.39 -5.53
N MET A 217 -23.09 -10.10 -4.45
CA MET A 217 -22.19 -11.09 -3.87
C MET A 217 -22.11 -12.33 -4.77
N LEU A 218 -20.90 -12.70 -5.17
CA LEU A 218 -20.62 -13.88 -6.00
C LEU A 218 -20.40 -15.13 -5.15
N HIS A 219 -19.99 -14.95 -3.89
CA HIS A 219 -19.66 -16.01 -2.97
C HIS A 219 -20.38 -15.81 -1.63
N SER A 220 -20.75 -16.91 -0.98
CA SER A 220 -21.26 -16.89 0.40
C SER A 220 -20.11 -16.90 1.40
N GLY A 221 -20.22 -16.17 2.50
CA GLY A 221 -19.22 -16.16 3.57
C GLY A 221 -19.25 -14.90 4.43
N LEU A 222 -18.22 -14.76 5.28
CA LEU A 222 -18.00 -13.57 6.09
C LEU A 222 -17.21 -12.52 5.29
N VAL A 223 -17.81 -11.35 5.10
CA VAL A 223 -17.16 -10.15 4.61
C VAL A 223 -16.41 -9.51 5.77
N HIS A 224 -15.09 -9.55 5.71
CA HIS A 224 -14.20 -9.02 6.75
C HIS A 224 -13.87 -7.54 6.54
N GLY A 225 -14.03 -7.02 5.33
CA GLY A 225 -13.63 -5.65 5.00
C GLY A 225 -13.81 -5.31 3.53
N LEU A 226 -13.32 -4.12 3.17
CA LEU A 226 -13.18 -3.65 1.79
C LEU A 226 -11.70 -3.56 1.41
N ALA A 227 -11.35 -4.10 0.25
CA ALA A 227 -10.05 -3.96 -0.37
C ALA A 227 -10.10 -2.83 -1.39
N PHE A 228 -9.02 -2.07 -1.49
CA PHE A 228 -8.87 -0.89 -2.33
C PHE A 228 -7.59 -0.98 -3.16
N TRP A 229 -7.70 -0.55 -4.41
CA TRP A 229 -6.59 -0.32 -5.32
C TRP A 229 -6.97 0.82 -6.28
N PHE A 230 -6.03 1.26 -7.10
CA PHE A 230 -6.29 2.30 -8.07
C PHE A 230 -5.59 2.08 -9.40
N ASP A 231 -6.18 2.64 -10.44
CA ASP A 231 -5.58 2.78 -11.75
C ASP A 231 -5.51 4.27 -12.09
N VAL A 232 -4.50 4.69 -12.84
CA VAL A 232 -4.47 6.01 -13.47
C VAL A 232 -4.27 5.87 -14.96
N ALA A 233 -4.98 6.70 -15.74
CA ALA A 233 -4.89 6.70 -17.19
C ALA A 233 -4.21 7.98 -17.67
N PHE A 234 -3.27 7.83 -18.58
CA PHE A 234 -2.63 8.89 -19.35
C PHE A 234 -3.33 8.98 -20.70
N ILE A 235 -4.34 9.85 -20.82
CA ILE A 235 -5.15 9.98 -22.03
C ILE A 235 -4.47 10.99 -22.96
N GLY A 236 -3.60 10.49 -23.83
CA GLY A 236 -2.92 11.31 -24.84
C GLY A 236 -3.64 11.32 -26.19
N SER A 237 -3.17 12.18 -27.09
CA SER A 237 -3.75 12.34 -28.43
C SER A 237 -3.54 11.12 -29.34
N ILE A 238 -2.50 10.31 -29.06
CA ILE A 238 -2.20 9.10 -29.85
C ILE A 238 -2.86 7.88 -29.21
N MET A 239 -2.69 7.71 -27.89
CA MET A 239 -3.22 6.56 -27.17
C MET A 239 -3.38 6.82 -25.66
N THR A 240 -4.26 6.03 -25.05
CA THR A 240 -4.37 5.94 -23.60
C THR A 240 -3.43 4.85 -23.07
N VAL A 241 -2.62 5.21 -22.07
CA VAL A 241 -1.77 4.26 -21.34
C VAL A 241 -2.24 4.17 -19.89
N TRP A 242 -2.28 2.96 -19.32
CA TRP A 242 -2.72 2.74 -17.95
C TRP A 242 -1.56 2.32 -17.05
N LEU A 243 -1.51 2.90 -15.85
CA LEU A 243 -0.75 2.40 -14.71
C LEU A 243 -1.75 1.85 -13.70
N SER A 244 -1.67 0.56 -13.40
CA SER A 244 -2.60 -0.13 -12.51
C SER A 244 -1.87 -0.65 -11.27
N THR A 245 -2.56 -0.59 -10.13
CA THR A 245 -2.15 -1.22 -8.87
C THR A 245 -3.08 -2.36 -8.48
N ALA A 246 -3.87 -2.88 -9.42
CA ALA A 246 -4.78 -3.98 -9.18
C ALA A 246 -4.05 -5.23 -8.66
N PRO A 247 -4.69 -6.05 -7.81
CA PRO A 247 -4.10 -7.29 -7.29
C PRO A 247 -3.89 -8.36 -8.38
N THR A 248 -4.40 -8.15 -9.58
CA THR A 248 -4.14 -8.98 -10.78
C THR A 248 -2.86 -8.61 -11.52
N GLU A 249 -2.32 -7.42 -11.25
CA GLU A 249 -1.19 -6.84 -11.96
C GLU A 249 0.13 -7.04 -11.20
N PRO A 250 1.28 -6.86 -11.87
CA PRO A 250 2.57 -6.91 -11.22
C PRO A 250 2.62 -5.95 -10.03
N LEU A 251 3.19 -6.43 -8.92
CA LEU A 251 3.22 -5.66 -7.68
C LEU A 251 3.99 -4.34 -7.83
N THR A 252 3.39 -3.26 -7.34
CA THR A 252 4.00 -1.94 -7.25
C THR A 252 4.30 -1.61 -5.80
N HIS A 253 5.08 -0.56 -5.54
CA HIS A 253 5.36 -0.11 -4.17
C HIS A 253 4.12 0.43 -3.41
N TRP A 254 3.01 0.69 -4.10
CA TRP A 254 1.75 1.08 -3.48
C TRP A 254 1.00 -0.11 -2.86
N TYR A 255 1.31 -1.34 -3.29
CA TYR A 255 0.55 -2.54 -2.92
C TYR A 255 -0.96 -2.33 -3.14
N GLN A 256 -1.78 -2.96 -2.30
CA GLN A 256 -3.21 -2.68 -2.15
C GLN A 256 -3.46 -2.29 -0.69
N VAL A 257 -4.66 -1.76 -0.42
CA VAL A 257 -5.05 -1.36 0.94
C VAL A 257 -6.31 -2.10 1.35
N ARG A 258 -6.33 -2.69 2.54
CA ARG A 258 -7.50 -3.39 3.09
C ARG A 258 -7.97 -2.71 4.37
N CYS A 259 -9.25 -2.38 4.41
CA CYS A 259 -9.91 -1.79 5.57
C CYS A 259 -10.86 -2.82 6.17
N LEU A 260 -10.55 -3.27 7.39
CA LEU A 260 -11.42 -4.22 8.10
C LEU A 260 -12.70 -3.53 8.57
N LEU A 261 -13.79 -4.29 8.64
CA LEU A 261 -14.98 -3.93 9.40
C LEU A 261 -14.78 -4.33 10.87
N GLN A 262 -15.36 -3.59 11.82
CA GLN A 262 -15.27 -3.99 13.24
C GLN A 262 -15.94 -5.34 13.48
N SER A 263 -17.14 -5.52 12.92
CA SER A 263 -17.87 -6.78 12.92
C SER A 263 -18.00 -7.30 11.49
N PRO A 264 -17.59 -8.54 11.17
CA PRO A 264 -17.75 -9.10 9.85
C PRO A 264 -19.23 -9.30 9.53
N LEU A 265 -19.57 -9.23 8.24
CA LEU A 265 -20.94 -9.38 7.76
C LEU A 265 -21.10 -10.71 7.02
N PHE A 266 -22.04 -11.54 7.45
CA PHE A 266 -22.37 -12.76 6.71
C PHE A 266 -23.24 -12.42 5.50
N THR A 267 -22.83 -12.91 4.34
CA THR A 267 -23.55 -12.77 3.07
C THR A 267 -23.69 -14.12 2.39
N LYS A 268 -24.77 -14.29 1.62
CA LYS A 268 -24.93 -15.41 0.69
C LYS A 268 -24.65 -14.95 -0.74
N ALA A 269 -24.22 -15.86 -1.60
CA ALA A 269 -24.17 -15.59 -3.02
C ALA A 269 -25.56 -15.15 -3.52
N GLY A 270 -25.60 -14.05 -4.28
CA GLY A 270 -26.84 -13.39 -4.72
C GLY A 270 -27.35 -12.28 -3.79
N ASP A 271 -26.84 -12.17 -2.55
CA ASP A 271 -27.15 -11.03 -1.69
C ASP A 271 -26.54 -9.73 -2.25
N THR A 272 -27.04 -8.60 -1.74
CA THR A 272 -26.51 -7.27 -2.05
C THR A 272 -25.90 -6.65 -0.81
N LEU A 273 -24.63 -6.24 -0.90
CA LEU A 273 -23.94 -5.47 0.13
C LEU A 273 -23.85 -4.01 -0.32
N THR A 274 -24.59 -3.12 0.34
CA THR A 274 -24.63 -1.69 0.02
C THR A 274 -23.98 -0.85 1.10
N GLY A 275 -23.58 0.37 0.75
CA GLY A 275 -22.97 1.26 1.72
C GLY A 275 -22.24 2.44 1.10
N THR A 276 -21.43 3.09 1.93
CA THR A 276 -20.63 4.26 1.56
C THR A 276 -19.25 4.18 2.19
N ALA A 277 -18.22 4.44 1.38
CA ALA A 277 -16.89 4.78 1.85
C ALA A 277 -16.71 6.31 1.73
N LEU A 278 -16.55 6.99 2.86
CA LEU A 278 -16.41 8.43 2.95
C LEU A 278 -14.98 8.77 3.40
N LEU A 279 -14.24 9.49 2.58
CA LEU A 279 -12.90 9.97 2.89
C LEU A 279 -12.96 11.48 3.17
N ILE A 280 -12.55 11.88 4.36
CA ILE A 280 -12.50 13.29 4.79
C ILE A 280 -11.04 13.69 4.99
N ALA A 281 -10.59 14.71 4.24
CA ALA A 281 -9.23 15.21 4.33
C ALA A 281 -8.94 15.75 5.74
N ASN A 282 -7.81 15.36 6.31
CA ASN A 282 -7.37 15.81 7.62
C ASN A 282 -6.11 16.69 7.54
N LYS A 283 -5.77 17.34 8.66
CA LYS A 283 -4.64 18.30 8.75
C LYS A 283 -3.26 17.62 8.70
N ARG A 284 -3.18 16.29 8.68
CA ARG A 284 -1.92 15.51 8.72
C ARG A 284 -1.51 15.01 7.32
N GLN A 285 -2.00 15.67 6.27
CA GLN A 285 -1.78 15.29 4.87
C GLN A 285 -2.30 13.88 4.55
N SER A 286 -3.48 13.54 5.07
CA SER A 286 -4.10 12.23 4.86
C SER A 286 -5.63 12.33 5.01
N TYR A 287 -6.31 11.19 5.14
CA TYR A 287 -7.76 11.08 5.19
C TYR A 287 -8.21 10.26 6.40
N ASP A 288 -9.29 10.73 7.03
CA ASP A 288 -10.09 9.92 7.93
C ASP A 288 -11.12 9.18 7.06
N ILE A 289 -11.16 7.85 7.15
CA ILE A 289 -11.99 6.99 6.30
C ILE A 289 -13.13 6.42 7.14
N SER A 290 -14.37 6.74 6.79
CA SER A 290 -15.57 6.13 7.36
C SER A 290 -16.19 5.15 6.37
N ILE A 291 -16.26 3.88 6.73
CA ILE A 291 -16.91 2.84 5.93
C ILE A 291 -18.16 2.39 6.67
N VAL A 292 -19.29 2.40 5.98
CA VAL A 292 -20.55 1.84 6.46
C VAL A 292 -21.03 0.85 5.41
N ALA A 293 -21.32 -0.38 5.82
CA ALA A 293 -21.79 -1.44 4.95
C ALA A 293 -22.99 -2.16 5.57
N GLN A 294 -23.93 -2.58 4.74
CA GLN A 294 -25.14 -3.29 5.13
C GLN A 294 -25.48 -4.39 4.12
N VAL A 295 -25.91 -5.54 4.62
CA VAL A 295 -26.48 -6.61 3.80
C VAL A 295 -27.98 -6.36 3.65
N ASP A 296 -28.44 -6.08 2.44
CA ASP A 296 -29.81 -5.62 2.19
C ASP A 296 -30.87 -6.63 2.64
N GLN A 297 -30.61 -7.92 2.40
CA GLN A 297 -31.55 -9.02 2.66
C GLN A 297 -31.73 -9.31 4.15
N THR A 298 -30.71 -9.05 4.99
CA THR A 298 -30.76 -9.34 6.43
C THR A 298 -30.86 -8.11 7.30
N GLY A 299 -30.57 -6.92 6.75
CA GLY A 299 -30.42 -5.69 7.51
C GLY A 299 -29.17 -5.63 8.41
N SER A 300 -28.30 -6.64 8.36
CA SER A 300 -27.06 -6.64 9.16
C SER A 300 -26.14 -5.53 8.70
N LYS A 301 -25.69 -4.72 9.65
CA LYS A 301 -24.89 -3.52 9.41
C LYS A 301 -23.58 -3.57 10.17
N SER A 302 -22.53 -3.08 9.55
CA SER A 302 -21.23 -2.87 10.18
C SER A 302 -20.62 -1.56 9.70
N SER A 303 -19.74 -1.01 10.52
CA SER A 303 -19.02 0.21 10.19
C SER A 303 -17.63 0.19 10.79
N ASN A 304 -16.74 1.00 10.23
CA ASN A 304 -15.45 1.29 10.83
C ASN A 304 -15.00 2.71 10.47
N LEU A 305 -14.18 3.29 11.36
CA LEU A 305 -13.47 4.53 11.13
C LEU A 305 -11.98 4.20 11.09
N LEU A 306 -11.27 4.62 10.06
CA LEU A 306 -9.85 4.34 9.86
C LEU A 306 -9.05 5.62 9.66
N ASP A 307 -7.78 5.58 10.04
CA ASP A 307 -6.83 6.68 9.86
C ASP A 307 -5.77 6.29 8.82
N LEU A 308 -5.88 6.84 7.61
CA LEU A 308 -4.95 6.55 6.52
C LEU A 308 -3.53 7.09 6.78
N LYS A 309 -3.36 7.95 7.81
CA LYS A 309 -2.03 8.41 8.23
C LYS A 309 -1.23 7.33 8.94
N ASN A 310 -1.91 6.34 9.54
CA ASN A 310 -1.29 5.29 10.35
C ASN A 310 -1.55 3.87 9.78
N PRO A 311 -1.08 3.58 8.55
CA PRO A 311 -1.26 2.26 7.96
C PRO A 311 -0.38 1.21 8.66
N PHE A 312 -0.86 -0.04 8.69
CA PHE A 312 -0.07 -1.19 9.09
C PHE A 312 0.49 -1.91 7.87
N PHE A 313 1.82 -1.94 7.73
CA PHE A 313 2.50 -2.63 6.64
C PHE A 313 2.63 -4.13 6.95
N ARG A 314 1.99 -4.97 6.15
CA ARG A 314 1.89 -6.42 6.35
C ARG A 314 2.44 -7.21 5.15
N TYR A 315 3.61 -6.84 4.65
CA TYR A 315 4.21 -7.58 3.53
C TYR A 315 5.03 -8.77 4.03
N THR A 316 4.60 -9.99 3.68
CA THR A 316 5.22 -11.26 4.11
C THR A 316 6.28 -11.81 3.13
N GLY A 317 6.56 -11.11 2.02
CA GLY A 317 7.69 -11.44 1.13
C GLY A 317 7.38 -12.38 -0.04
N SER A 318 6.17 -12.92 -0.19
CA SER A 318 5.81 -13.74 -1.35
C SER A 318 5.27 -12.86 -2.49
N THR A 319 6.11 -12.55 -3.48
CA THR A 319 5.69 -11.93 -4.74
C THR A 319 5.02 -12.97 -5.65
N PRO A 320 3.76 -12.78 -6.09
CA PRO A 320 3.23 -13.51 -7.24
C PRO A 320 4.06 -13.19 -8.49
N SER A 321 4.33 -14.18 -9.32
CA SER A 321 5.01 -13.99 -10.61
C SER A 321 4.07 -13.34 -11.63
N PRO A 322 4.49 -12.26 -12.32
CA PRO A 322 3.61 -11.51 -13.21
C PRO A 322 3.37 -12.22 -14.55
N PRO A 323 2.17 -12.08 -15.16
CA PRO A 323 2.04 -12.12 -16.61
C PRO A 323 2.66 -10.86 -17.22
N PRO A 324 3.51 -10.97 -18.26
CA PRO A 324 3.95 -9.80 -19.01
C PRO A 324 2.76 -9.24 -19.81
N GLY A 325 2.38 -7.99 -19.55
CA GLY A 325 1.31 -7.32 -20.28
C GLY A 325 1.37 -5.81 -20.18
N SER A 326 1.18 -5.15 -21.31
CA SER A 326 0.86 -3.72 -21.39
C SER A 326 -0.60 -3.58 -21.75
N HIS A 327 -1.34 -2.72 -21.06
CA HIS A 327 -2.79 -2.63 -21.22
C HIS A 327 -3.19 -1.30 -21.87
N TYR A 328 -4.03 -1.40 -22.92
CA TYR A 328 -4.64 -0.25 -23.61
C TYR A 328 -6.06 0.05 -23.11
N SER A 329 -6.58 -0.79 -22.21
CA SER A 329 -7.82 -0.60 -21.44
C SER A 329 -7.53 -0.80 -19.95
N SER A 330 -8.42 -0.37 -19.05
CA SER A 330 -8.22 -0.54 -17.60
C SER A 330 -8.03 -2.04 -17.27
N PRO A 331 -6.91 -2.42 -16.63
CA PRO A 331 -6.69 -3.81 -16.21
C PRO A 331 -7.75 -4.28 -15.22
N SER A 332 -8.17 -3.40 -14.31
CA SER A 332 -9.21 -3.69 -13.32
C SER A 332 -10.57 -3.96 -13.97
N GLU A 333 -10.90 -3.29 -15.08
CA GLU A 333 -12.14 -3.56 -15.82
C GLU A 333 -12.05 -4.85 -16.64
N ASN A 334 -10.91 -5.12 -17.28
CA ASN A 334 -10.70 -6.34 -18.06
C ASN A 334 -10.91 -7.59 -17.18
N MET A 335 -10.41 -7.58 -15.94
CA MET A 335 -10.61 -8.65 -14.96
C MET A 335 -12.06 -9.16 -14.91
N TRP A 336 -13.02 -8.24 -14.82
CA TRP A 336 -14.42 -8.58 -14.62
C TRP A 336 -15.18 -8.89 -15.90
N ASN A 337 -14.65 -8.46 -17.04
CA ASN A 337 -15.24 -8.67 -18.35
C ASN A 337 -14.80 -10.01 -18.97
N THR A 338 -13.60 -10.49 -18.66
CA THR A 338 -13.08 -11.78 -19.17
C THR A 338 -13.30 -12.96 -18.20
N GLY A 339 -13.64 -12.71 -16.93
CA GLY A 339 -13.66 -13.69 -15.84
C GLY A 339 -14.98 -14.44 -15.59
N GLY A 340 -15.65 -14.94 -16.63
CA GLY A 340 -16.84 -15.79 -16.48
C GLY A 340 -16.59 -17.22 -15.97
N ALA A 341 -15.35 -17.63 -15.70
CA ALA A 341 -15.03 -18.99 -15.28
C ALA A 341 -13.69 -19.09 -14.52
N TYR A 342 -13.66 -18.65 -13.25
CA TYR A 342 -12.67 -19.16 -12.30
C TYR A 342 -13.36 -20.15 -11.37
N THR A 343 -13.66 -21.33 -11.90
CA THR A 343 -14.25 -22.44 -11.15
C THR A 343 -13.18 -23.03 -10.23
N MET A 344 -13.47 -23.17 -8.92
CA MET A 344 -12.65 -23.93 -7.96
C MET A 344 -12.66 -25.44 -8.25
N ASN A 345 -12.22 -25.88 -9.43
CA ASN A 345 -12.21 -27.32 -9.75
C ASN A 345 -10.92 -27.84 -10.38
N THR A 346 -9.85 -27.05 -10.38
CA THR A 346 -8.52 -27.52 -10.76
C THR A 346 -7.54 -27.23 -9.64
N GLY A 347 -7.53 -28.14 -8.66
CA GLY A 347 -6.44 -28.26 -7.71
C GLY A 347 -5.15 -28.64 -8.45
N MET A 348 -4.25 -27.67 -8.63
CA MET A 348 -2.83 -27.98 -8.73
C MET A 348 -2.36 -28.30 -7.31
N GLY A 349 -2.08 -29.58 -7.05
CA GLY A 349 -1.57 -30.03 -5.76
C GLY A 349 -0.22 -29.40 -5.46
N MET A 350 -0.16 -28.50 -4.48
CA MET A 350 1.07 -28.26 -3.73
C MET A 350 1.19 -29.36 -2.67
N GLY A 351 2.23 -30.19 -2.78
CA GLY A 351 2.53 -31.20 -1.77
C GLY A 351 2.88 -30.56 -0.44
N GLY A 352 2.23 -31.02 0.64
CA GLY A 352 2.71 -30.77 2.00
C GLY A 352 1.72 -30.29 3.07
N MET A 353 0.40 -30.30 2.86
CA MET A 353 -0.57 -29.98 3.93
C MET A 353 -1.76 -30.95 3.96
N PRO A 354 -2.31 -31.29 5.15
CA PRO A 354 -3.45 -32.20 5.26
C PRO A 354 -4.71 -31.56 4.67
N THR A 355 -5.40 -32.30 3.81
CA THR A 355 -6.70 -31.92 3.22
C THR A 355 -7.76 -31.79 4.31
N ALA A 356 -8.38 -30.62 4.43
CA ALA A 356 -9.62 -30.46 5.18
C ALA A 356 -10.73 -31.27 4.48
N TYR A 357 -11.40 -32.15 5.22
CA TYR A 357 -12.53 -32.92 4.72
C TYR A 357 -13.77 -32.02 4.63
N ASP A 358 -14.31 -31.89 3.42
CA ASP A 358 -15.62 -31.30 3.18
C ASP A 358 -16.72 -32.29 3.62
N LEU A 359 -17.58 -31.85 4.54
CA LEU A 359 -18.67 -32.64 5.14
C LEU A 359 -19.99 -32.52 4.35
N SER A 360 -19.94 -32.15 3.07
CA SER A 360 -21.12 -31.95 2.22
C SER A 360 -21.67 -33.23 1.55
N SER A 361 -21.05 -34.40 1.75
CA SER A 361 -21.42 -35.64 1.04
C SER A 361 -22.17 -36.70 1.86
N VAL A 362 -22.61 -36.41 3.09
CA VAL A 362 -23.32 -37.41 3.93
C VAL A 362 -24.80 -37.07 4.10
N ILE A 363 -25.55 -36.97 3.00
CA ILE A 363 -27.02 -37.14 3.02
C ILE A 363 -27.43 -37.92 1.76
N GLY A 364 -27.54 -39.24 1.88
CA GLY A 364 -28.20 -40.08 0.88
C GLY A 364 -27.73 -41.52 0.87
N GLY A 365 -28.52 -42.43 1.44
CA GLY A 365 -28.48 -43.87 1.09
C GLY A 365 -27.85 -44.79 2.14
N SER A 366 -28.65 -45.76 2.55
CA SER A 366 -28.43 -46.78 3.58
C SER A 366 -27.42 -47.90 3.23
N SER A 367 -26.92 -48.52 4.31
CA SER A 367 -26.36 -49.89 4.47
C SER A 367 -24.87 -50.16 4.15
N GLY A 368 -24.10 -50.48 5.20
CA GLY A 368 -22.81 -51.17 5.12
C GLY A 368 -21.66 -50.56 5.94
N ILE A 369 -21.64 -50.77 7.26
CA ILE A 369 -20.46 -50.46 8.10
C ILE A 369 -19.44 -51.60 7.96
N SER A 370 -18.20 -51.29 7.57
CA SER A 370 -17.05 -52.16 7.83
C SER A 370 -15.82 -51.32 8.22
N HIS A 371 -15.26 -51.65 9.40
CA HIS A 371 -14.07 -51.05 9.97
C HIS A 371 -12.82 -51.61 9.29
N SER A 372 -11.84 -50.76 8.95
CA SER A 372 -10.43 -51.16 8.76
C SER A 372 -9.49 -49.94 8.85
N ASN A 373 -8.87 -49.74 10.01
CA ASN A 373 -7.72 -48.86 10.21
C ASN A 373 -6.44 -49.66 9.93
N LEU A 374 -5.66 -49.31 8.90
CA LEU A 374 -4.25 -49.73 8.78
C LEU A 374 -3.42 -48.64 8.08
N ILE A 375 -2.38 -48.17 8.76
CA ILE A 375 -1.35 -47.24 8.29
C ILE A 375 -0.20 -48.05 7.69
N PRO A 376 0.34 -47.74 6.50
CA PRO A 376 1.62 -48.27 6.05
C PRO A 376 2.77 -47.30 6.39
N LEU A 377 3.72 -47.79 7.20
CA LEU A 377 5.06 -47.21 7.35
C LEU A 377 5.85 -47.44 6.05
N ALA A 378 6.39 -46.37 5.44
CA ALA A 378 7.38 -46.50 4.37
C ALA A 378 8.61 -45.64 4.66
N ASN A 379 9.76 -46.32 4.65
CA ASN A 379 11.08 -45.86 5.00
C ASN A 379 11.90 -45.74 3.70
N THR A 380 12.28 -44.53 3.29
CA THR A 380 13.27 -44.24 2.23
C THR A 380 13.90 -42.88 2.58
N GLY A 381 15.20 -42.71 2.77
CA GLY A 381 16.32 -43.20 1.97
C GLY A 381 17.00 -41.96 1.34
N ILE A 382 17.93 -41.36 2.08
CA ILE A 382 18.70 -40.16 1.69
C ILE A 382 19.51 -40.45 0.42
N VAL A 383 19.41 -39.58 -0.60
CA VAL A 383 20.34 -39.56 -1.74
C VAL A 383 20.91 -38.16 -1.90
N ASN A 384 22.24 -38.10 -1.80
CA ASN A 384 23.09 -36.93 -1.83
C ASN A 384 23.63 -36.75 -3.27
N HIS A 385 23.51 -35.55 -3.85
CA HIS A 385 24.25 -35.17 -5.05
C HIS A 385 24.81 -33.75 -4.90
N THR A 386 26.12 -33.68 -4.67
CA THR A 386 26.94 -32.48 -4.84
C THR A 386 27.48 -32.40 -6.26
N HIS A 387 27.46 -31.22 -6.90
CA HIS A 387 28.64 -30.64 -7.56
C HIS A 387 28.44 -29.16 -7.97
N SER A 388 29.19 -28.30 -7.27
CA SER A 388 30.00 -27.16 -7.75
C SER A 388 29.43 -26.09 -8.70
N ARG A 389 29.37 -24.84 -8.21
CA ARG A 389 30.22 -23.71 -8.71
C ARG A 389 30.23 -22.53 -7.73
N MET A 390 31.28 -21.74 -7.89
CA MET A 390 32.01 -20.93 -6.91
C MET A 390 31.84 -19.42 -7.21
N GLY A 391 31.88 -18.57 -6.18
CA GLY A 391 32.02 -17.09 -6.28
C GLY A 391 31.21 -16.33 -5.23
N SER A 392 31.71 -16.16 -4.00
CA SER A 392 32.42 -14.95 -3.50
C SER A 392 31.44 -13.83 -3.06
N ILE A 393 31.39 -13.22 -1.87
CA ILE A 393 32.28 -13.09 -0.69
C ILE A 393 31.35 -12.69 0.49
N MET A 394 31.54 -13.25 1.68
CA MET A 394 30.96 -12.74 2.94
C MET A 394 32.08 -12.44 3.95
N SER A 395 31.94 -11.29 4.62
CA SER A 395 32.33 -10.96 5.99
C SER A 395 33.82 -11.01 6.43
N THR A 396 34.36 -9.83 6.72
CA THR A 396 35.22 -9.56 7.89
C THR A 396 34.51 -10.03 9.17
N GLY A 397 35.07 -10.67 10.19
CA GLY A 397 36.43 -11.00 10.58
C GLY A 397 36.38 -11.13 12.11
N ILE A 398 36.47 -12.35 12.67
CA ILE A 398 36.73 -12.58 14.10
C ILE A 398 37.73 -13.74 14.21
N VAL A 399 38.80 -13.45 14.95
CA VAL A 399 40.03 -14.23 15.10
C VAL A 399 39.85 -15.42 16.05
N GLN A 400 40.46 -16.55 15.68
CA GLN A 400 40.61 -17.78 16.47
C GLN A 400 41.48 -17.61 17.72
N GLY A 401 41.04 -18.22 18.83
CA GLY A 401 41.91 -18.65 19.92
C GLY A 401 41.70 -20.14 20.16
N SER A 402 42.77 -20.93 20.09
CA SER A 402 42.82 -22.37 20.25
C SER A 402 43.48 -22.74 21.60
N ALA A 403 42.88 -23.68 22.33
CA ALA A 403 43.55 -24.64 23.21
C ALA A 403 42.53 -25.72 23.62
N GLY A 404 42.94 -26.99 23.54
CA GLY A 404 42.09 -28.16 23.73
C GLY A 404 42.06 -28.73 25.15
N GLY A 405 41.49 -29.93 25.27
CA GLY A 405 41.63 -30.79 26.46
C GLY A 405 40.30 -31.21 27.10
N GLN A 406 40.11 -32.52 27.21
CA GLN A 406 38.95 -33.25 27.73
C GLN A 406 38.72 -33.11 29.25
N ALA A 407 37.45 -33.32 29.67
CA ALA A 407 36.99 -34.28 30.71
C ALA A 407 36.03 -33.72 31.80
N ALA A 408 34.84 -34.36 31.82
CA ALA A 408 34.00 -34.84 32.94
C ALA A 408 33.66 -34.00 34.21
N SER A 409 32.33 -34.01 34.46
CA SER A 409 31.60 -34.23 35.73
C SER A 409 31.36 -33.11 36.77
N ASN A 410 30.07 -32.84 36.97
CA ASN A 410 29.32 -32.58 38.22
C ASN A 410 30.06 -32.01 39.46
N THR A 411 29.62 -30.84 39.96
CA THR A 411 28.88 -30.67 41.24
C THR A 411 28.71 -29.18 41.59
N SER A 412 27.65 -28.93 42.35
CA SER A 412 27.16 -27.68 42.93
C SER A 412 28.11 -26.98 43.91
N SER A 413 28.00 -25.64 44.04
CA SER A 413 27.55 -24.90 45.25
C SER A 413 28.23 -23.54 45.43
N HIS A 414 27.39 -22.51 45.65
CA HIS A 414 27.55 -21.32 46.50
C HIS A 414 28.61 -20.22 46.26
N TYR A 415 28.09 -18.98 46.23
CA TYR A 415 28.72 -17.66 46.34
C TYR A 415 29.53 -17.47 47.64
N PRO A 416 30.45 -16.47 47.69
CA PRO A 416 30.08 -15.25 48.43
C PRO A 416 30.60 -13.91 47.86
N ILE A 417 29.98 -12.87 48.40
CA ILE A 417 30.14 -11.42 48.22
C ILE A 417 31.44 -10.88 48.85
N ASN A 418 32.09 -9.90 48.20
CA ASN A 418 32.64 -8.67 48.83
C ASN A 418 33.16 -7.69 47.75
N ASN A 419 32.57 -6.50 47.57
CA ASN A 419 32.82 -5.24 48.27
C ASN A 419 34.13 -4.53 47.85
N GLN A 420 34.05 -3.47 47.03
CA GLN A 420 34.51 -2.10 47.36
C GLN A 420 34.62 -1.16 46.16
N PHE A 421 34.20 0.09 46.43
CA PHE A 421 34.17 1.31 45.63
C PHE A 421 35.55 1.82 45.18
N THR A 422 35.62 2.50 44.02
CA THR A 422 36.30 3.82 43.90
C THR A 422 35.71 4.64 42.75
N MET A 423 35.43 5.92 43.03
CA MET A 423 34.91 6.97 42.15
C MET A 423 35.92 7.47 41.10
N GLY A 424 35.42 8.02 39.97
CA GLY A 424 36.26 8.72 38.99
C GLY A 424 35.55 9.47 37.85
N GLY A 425 34.56 10.33 38.16
CA GLY A 425 34.17 11.54 37.37
C GLY A 425 33.50 11.39 35.99
N PRO A 426 32.99 12.51 35.40
CA PRO A 426 32.05 13.49 35.94
C PRO A 426 30.67 13.41 35.26
N ALA A 427 29.66 13.87 35.99
CA ALA A 427 28.27 13.98 35.56
C ALA A 427 28.08 15.13 34.54
N ILE A 428 27.25 14.89 33.52
CA ILE A 428 26.57 15.97 32.78
C ILE A 428 25.08 15.86 33.09
N SER A 429 24.59 16.91 33.73
CA SER A 429 23.22 17.12 34.18
C SER A 429 22.26 17.25 32.99
N MET A 430 21.16 16.49 33.07
CA MET A 430 19.91 16.72 32.35
C MET A 430 18.99 17.56 33.25
N ALA A 431 18.10 18.36 32.63
CA ALA A 431 17.09 19.30 33.19
C ALA A 431 17.58 20.76 33.31
N SER A 432 16.94 21.84 32.81
CA SER A 432 15.63 22.11 32.17
C SER A 432 15.70 23.55 31.51
N PRO A 433 14.64 24.38 31.42
CA PRO A 433 13.67 24.55 30.32
C PRO A 433 13.61 25.99 29.72
N MET A 434 12.62 26.25 28.84
CA MET A 434 12.09 27.54 28.32
C MET A 434 12.78 28.13 27.07
N SER A 435 12.09 28.62 26.03
CA SER A 435 11.03 29.65 26.07
C SER A 435 9.92 29.48 25.02
N ILE A 436 8.66 29.57 25.49
CA ILE A 436 7.47 29.84 24.68
C ILE A 436 7.25 31.36 24.68
N THR A 437 7.11 31.99 23.51
CA THR A 437 6.68 33.38 23.38
C THR A 437 5.15 33.44 23.30
N THR A 438 4.53 33.89 24.39
CA THR A 438 3.13 34.31 24.45
C THR A 438 2.99 35.72 23.87
N ASN A 439 2.20 35.89 22.81
CA ASN A 439 1.67 37.20 22.40
C ASN A 439 0.18 37.26 22.77
N THR A 440 -0.10 37.97 23.86
CA THR A 440 -1.44 38.37 24.30
C THR A 440 -1.77 39.71 23.65
N MET A 441 -2.77 39.76 22.77
CA MET A 441 -3.34 41.01 22.28
C MET A 441 -4.55 41.39 23.14
N HIS A 442 -4.42 42.52 23.83
CA HIS A 442 -5.48 43.19 24.56
C HIS A 442 -6.48 43.81 23.56
N TYR A 443 -7.77 43.54 23.75
CA TYR A 443 -8.86 44.38 23.26
C TYR A 443 -9.32 45.30 24.40
N GLY A 444 -9.44 46.59 24.10
CA GLY A 444 -9.96 47.60 25.02
C GLY A 444 -10.12 48.94 24.32
N SER A 445 -11.24 49.14 23.64
CA SER A 445 -12.26 50.20 23.85
C SER A 445 -13.30 50.13 22.74
#